data_AF-A0A1C5CLE8-F1
#
_entry.id   AF-A0A1C5CLE8-F1
#
_cell.length_a   1.000
_cell.length_b   1.000
_cell.length_c   1.000
_cell.angle_alpha   90.00
_cell.angle_beta   90.00
_cell.angle_gamma   90.00
#
_symmetry.space_group_name_H-M   'P 1'
#
loop_
_entity.id
_entity.type
_entity.pdbx_description
1 polymer ?
#
loop_
_entity_poly.entity_id
_entity_poly.type
_entity_poly.pdbx_seq_one_letter_code
_entity_poly.pdbx_strand_id
1 'polypeptide(L)'
;MTDQPRRRRPHAPNRPGKPYRRPQKDPVRILAFEALRAVDERDAYANLVLPPLLRKARESAEAGSGPRFDARDAALATELVYGTLRHQGTYDAIIAECVDRPLREV
;
A
#
# COMPACT_ATOMS: atom_id res chain seq x y z
N MET A 1 4.93 14.75 -65.43
CA MET A 1 4.44 14.63 -64.04
C MET A 1 4.68 13.20 -63.59
N THR A 2 5.76 12.95 -62.87
CA THR A 2 6.24 11.60 -62.52
C THR A 2 5.61 11.18 -61.19
N ASP A 3 4.70 10.23 -61.22
CA ASP A 3 4.09 9.64 -60.03
C ASP A 3 5.10 8.64 -59.41
N GLN A 4 5.50 8.88 -58.16
CA GLN A 4 6.50 8.09 -57.47
C GLN A 4 5.78 7.24 -56.40
N PRO A 5 5.91 5.90 -56.41
CA PRO A 5 5.14 5.05 -55.51
C PRO A 5 5.64 5.23 -54.07
N ARG A 6 4.71 5.55 -53.16
CA ARG A 6 4.96 5.67 -51.72
C ARG A 6 5.49 4.35 -51.16
N ARG A 7 6.78 4.31 -50.82
CA ARG A 7 7.42 3.18 -50.13
C ARG A 7 6.69 2.89 -48.81
N ARG A 8 6.04 1.73 -48.72
CA ARG A 8 5.45 1.22 -47.47
C ARG A 8 6.57 1.08 -46.44
N ARG A 9 6.46 1.80 -45.32
CA ARG A 9 7.38 1.65 -44.19
C ARG A 9 7.23 0.22 -43.63
N PRO A 10 8.32 -0.50 -43.35
CA PRO A 10 8.24 -1.83 -42.76
C PRO A 10 7.55 -1.73 -41.40
N HIS A 11 6.57 -2.61 -41.18
CA HIS A 11 5.86 -2.77 -39.92
C HIS A 11 6.87 -3.11 -38.82
N ALA A 12 7.00 -2.24 -37.82
CA ALA A 12 7.92 -2.48 -36.70
C ALA A 12 7.53 -3.80 -36.01
N PRO A 13 8.49 -4.67 -35.66
CA PRO A 13 8.18 -5.94 -35.01
C PRO A 13 7.46 -5.67 -33.69
N ASN A 14 6.38 -6.42 -33.48
CA ASN A 14 5.52 -6.35 -32.31
C ASN A 14 6.39 -6.60 -31.06
N ARG A 15 6.64 -5.56 -30.25
CA ARG A 15 7.40 -5.72 -29.00
C ARG A 15 6.56 -6.58 -28.05
N PRO A 16 7.11 -7.69 -27.52
CA PRO A 16 6.36 -8.50 -26.56
C PRO A 16 5.93 -7.63 -25.38
N GLY A 17 4.66 -7.74 -24.99
CA GLY A 17 4.11 -7.01 -23.85
C GLY A 17 4.96 -7.22 -22.61
N LYS A 18 5.21 -6.15 -21.86
CA LYS A 18 6.04 -6.23 -20.64
C LYS A 18 5.37 -7.20 -19.67
N PRO A 19 6.07 -8.24 -19.16
CA PRO A 19 5.47 -9.19 -18.25
C PRO A 19 4.99 -8.48 -16.99
N TYR A 20 3.78 -8.84 -16.54
CA TYR A 20 3.19 -8.29 -15.33
C TYR A 20 4.10 -8.56 -14.13
N ARG A 21 4.48 -7.51 -13.40
CA ARG A 21 5.25 -7.60 -12.16
C ARG A 21 4.32 -7.30 -10.99
N ARG A 22 4.21 -8.23 -10.04
CA ARG A 22 3.47 -7.99 -8.80
C ARG A 22 4.05 -6.77 -8.08
N PRO A 23 3.22 -5.80 -7.64
CA PRO A 23 3.67 -4.67 -6.85
C PRO A 23 4.38 -5.16 -5.57
N GLN A 24 5.48 -4.52 -5.20
CA GLN A 24 6.05 -4.74 -3.88
C GLN A 24 5.18 -4.08 -2.83
N LYS A 25 4.91 -4.82 -1.75
CA LYS A 25 4.15 -4.30 -0.60
C LYS A 25 5.00 -3.27 0.13
N ASP A 26 4.43 -2.11 0.39
CA ASP A 26 5.06 -1.05 1.16
C ASP A 26 5.14 -1.47 2.64
N PRO A 27 6.34 -1.61 3.24
CA PRO A 27 6.49 -2.09 4.62
C PRO A 27 5.77 -1.19 5.63
N VAL A 28 5.68 0.11 5.38
CA VAL A 28 5.00 1.07 6.26
C VAL A 28 3.50 0.80 6.30
N ARG A 29 2.89 0.58 5.13
CA ARG A 29 1.47 0.27 5.01
C ARG A 29 1.13 -1.10 5.60
N ILE A 30 2.02 -2.08 5.47
CA ILE A 30 1.84 -3.39 6.08
C ILE A 30 1.85 -3.29 7.60
N LEU A 31 2.80 -2.56 8.18
CA LEU A 31 2.85 -2.36 9.64
C LEU A 31 1.60 -1.63 10.14
N ALA A 32 1.17 -0.57 9.45
CA ALA A 32 -0.05 0.15 9.80
C ALA A 32 -1.28 -0.75 9.74
N PHE A 33 -1.39 -1.59 8.71
CA PHE A 33 -2.45 -2.59 8.59
C PHE A 33 -2.43 -3.61 9.74
N GLU A 34 -1.27 -4.15 10.10
CA GLU A 34 -1.12 -5.08 11.23
C GLU A 34 -1.57 -4.44 12.55
N ALA A 35 -1.21 -3.18 12.78
CA ALA A 35 -1.62 -2.44 13.96
C ALA A 35 -3.15 -2.21 13.99
N LEU A 36 -3.73 -1.69 12.90
CA LEU A 36 -5.18 -1.43 12.80
C LEU A 36 -5.99 -2.71 12.97
N ARG A 37 -5.55 -3.81 12.36
CA ARG A 37 -6.17 -5.13 12.48
C ARG A 37 -6.12 -5.64 13.91
N ALA A 38 -5.01 -5.44 14.63
CA ALA A 38 -4.90 -5.84 16.02
C ALA A 38 -5.81 -4.99 16.94
N VAL A 39 -6.02 -3.71 16.64
CA VAL A 39 -7.00 -2.87 17.35
C VAL A 39 -8.42 -3.40 17.12
N ASP A 40 -8.79 -3.61 15.86
CA ASP A 40 -10.13 -4.05 15.46
C ASP A 40 -10.49 -5.45 15.99
N GLU A 41 -9.62 -6.45 15.81
CA GLU A 41 -9.91 -7.85 16.16
C GLU A 41 -9.81 -8.14 17.67
N ARG A 42 -9.01 -7.36 18.43
CA ARG A 42 -8.65 -7.67 19.82
C ARG A 42 -9.04 -6.59 20.82
N ASP A 43 -9.76 -5.56 20.38
CA ASP A 43 -10.10 -4.37 21.14
C ASP A 43 -8.87 -3.77 21.85
N ALA A 44 -7.70 -3.85 21.20
CA ALA A 44 -6.44 -3.47 21.77
C ALA A 44 -6.22 -1.96 21.58
N TYR A 45 -5.69 -1.28 22.60
CA TYR A 45 -5.37 0.13 22.43
C TYR A 45 -4.16 0.34 21.50
N ALA A 46 -4.30 1.26 20.54
CA ALA A 46 -3.27 1.56 19.56
C ALA A 46 -1.93 1.98 20.19
N ASN A 47 -1.97 2.70 21.31
CA ASN A 47 -0.77 3.11 22.07
C ASN A 47 -0.02 1.93 22.70
N LEU A 48 -0.65 0.76 22.87
CA LEU A 48 -0.02 -0.45 23.36
C LEU A 48 0.48 -1.34 22.22
N VAL A 49 -0.22 -1.34 21.09
CA VAL A 49 0.08 -2.19 19.93
C VAL A 49 1.19 -1.61 19.05
N LEU A 50 1.13 -0.31 18.75
CA LEU A 50 2.02 0.30 17.76
C LEU A 50 3.50 0.34 18.20
N PRO A 51 3.86 0.75 19.44
CA PRO A 51 5.26 0.83 19.85
C PRO A 51 6.07 -0.48 19.69
N PRO A 52 5.58 -1.66 20.13
CA PRO A 52 6.33 -2.91 19.94
C PRO A 52 6.45 -3.31 18.46
N LEU A 53 5.45 -3.02 17.61
CA LEU A 53 5.53 -3.28 16.17
C LEU A 53 6.60 -2.41 15.49
N LEU A 54 6.64 -1.11 15.79
CA LEU A 54 7.65 -0.20 15.27
C LEU A 54 9.06 -0.60 15.70
N ARG A 55 9.23 -1.02 16.97
CA ARG A 55 10.51 -1.51 17.48
C ARG A 55 10.97 -2.75 16.70
N LYS A 56 10.10 -3.76 16.58
CA LYS A 56 10.40 -4.99 15.84
C LYS A 56 10.77 -4.74 14.37
N ALA A 57 10.08 -3.81 13.72
CA ALA A 57 10.37 -3.45 12.33
C ALA A 57 11.76 -2.81 12.17
N ARG A 58 12.15 -1.91 13.08
CA ARG A 58 13.49 -1.32 13.10
C ARG A 58 14.57 -2.37 13.37
N GLU A 59 14.38 -3.21 14.38
CA GLU A 59 15.31 -4.30 14.70
C GLU A 59 15.51 -5.25 13.51
N SER A 60 14.43 -5.59 12.79
CA SER A 60 14.49 -6.44 11.60
C SER A 60 15.27 -5.79 10.45
N ALA A 61 15.10 -4.47 10.26
CA ALA A 61 15.80 -3.68 9.26
C ALA A 61 17.30 -3.56 9.60
N GLU A 62 17.64 -3.29 10.86
CA GLU A 62 19.02 -3.20 11.35
C GLU A 62 19.76 -4.54 11.23
N ALA A 63 19.08 -5.65 11.50
CA ALA A 63 19.62 -6.99 11.34
C ALA A 63 19.72 -7.44 9.87
N GLY A 64 19.26 -6.63 8.90
CA GLY A 64 19.23 -6.98 7.48
C GLY A 64 18.30 -8.15 7.13
N SER A 65 17.42 -8.55 8.04
CA SER A 65 16.45 -9.65 7.86
C SER A 65 15.12 -9.18 7.27
N GLY A 66 14.85 -7.88 7.34
CA GLY A 66 13.64 -7.23 6.81
C GLY A 66 13.94 -6.13 5.80
N PRO A 67 12.90 -5.52 5.21
CA PRO A 67 13.04 -4.32 4.40
C PRO A 67 13.59 -3.17 5.23
N ARG A 68 14.24 -2.19 4.57
CA ARG A 68 14.64 -0.94 5.22
C ARG A 68 13.43 -0.30 5.89
N PHE A 69 13.62 0.14 7.13
CA PHE A 69 12.61 0.82 7.91
C PHE A 69 13.28 1.84 8.82
N ASP A 70 13.15 3.12 8.50
CA ASP A 70 13.83 4.20 9.23
C ASP A 70 12.88 5.02 10.12
N ALA A 71 13.38 6.13 10.68
CA ALA A 71 12.59 7.01 11.55
C ALA A 71 11.43 7.70 10.81
N ARG A 72 11.58 8.01 9.52
CA ARG A 72 10.52 8.62 8.71
C ARG A 72 9.43 7.60 8.41
N ASP A 73 9.82 6.37 8.12
CA ASP A 73 8.90 5.25 7.93
C ASP A 73 8.06 5.00 9.20
N ALA A 74 8.71 5.08 10.37
CA ALA A 74 8.01 4.97 11.65
C ALA A 74 7.02 6.12 11.91
N ALA A 75 7.42 7.35 11.57
CA ALA A 75 6.53 8.51 11.68
C ALA A 75 5.33 8.37 10.75
N LEU A 76 5.55 7.97 9.49
CA LEU A 76 4.48 7.74 8.53
C LEU A 76 3.54 6.62 8.99
N ALA A 77 4.07 5.50 9.50
CA ALA A 77 3.23 4.43 10.06
C ALA A 77 2.36 4.94 11.22
N THR A 78 2.94 5.78 12.08
CA THR A 78 2.22 6.38 13.21
C THR A 78 1.06 7.25 12.73
N GLU A 79 1.29 8.12 11.75
CA GLU A 79 0.24 8.96 11.16
C GLU A 79 -0.82 8.12 10.43
N LEU A 80 -0.43 7.05 9.73
CA LEU A 80 -1.41 6.18 9.08
C LEU A 80 -2.30 5.49 10.11
N VAL A 81 -1.75 4.99 11.21
CA VAL A 81 -2.54 4.31 12.26
C VAL A 81 -3.44 5.31 12.98
N TYR A 82 -2.88 6.35 13.59
CA TYR A 82 -3.66 7.30 14.37
C TYR A 82 -4.58 8.15 13.49
N GLY A 83 -4.15 8.51 12.28
CA GLY A 83 -4.97 9.21 11.30
C GLY A 83 -6.17 8.38 10.87
N THR A 84 -5.99 7.07 10.65
CA THR A 84 -7.10 6.17 10.30
C THR A 84 -8.09 6.03 11.44
N LEU A 85 -7.63 5.76 12.66
CA LEU A 85 -8.51 5.63 13.82
C LEU A 85 -9.28 6.94 14.11
N ARG A 86 -8.61 8.09 13.98
CA ARG A 86 -9.23 9.41 14.19
C ARG A 86 -10.28 9.76 13.13
N HIS A 87 -10.09 9.29 11.90
CA HIS A 87 -10.97 9.59 10.77
C HIS A 87 -11.85 8.42 10.34
N GLN A 88 -11.95 7.36 11.15
CA GLN A 88 -12.65 6.12 10.79
C GLN A 88 -14.08 6.39 10.32
N GLY A 89 -14.87 7.16 11.06
CA GLY A 89 -16.24 7.49 10.64
C GLY A 89 -16.34 8.26 9.31
N THR A 90 -15.35 9.09 8.99
CA THR A 90 -15.27 9.79 7.69
C THR A 90 -14.90 8.82 6.58
N TYR A 91 -13.93 7.93 6.82
CA TYR A 91 -13.51 6.93 5.85
C TYR A 91 -14.63 5.92 5.58
N ASP A 92 -15.33 5.47 6.61
CA ASP A 92 -16.49 4.59 6.46
C ASP A 92 -17.56 5.25 5.59
N ALA A 93 -17.90 6.52 5.83
CA ALA A 93 -18.86 7.24 5.00
C ALA A 93 -18.42 7.32 3.52
N ILE A 94 -17.13 7.59 3.25
CA ILE A 94 -16.61 7.64 1.88
C ILE A 94 -16.64 6.25 1.23
N ILE A 95 -16.22 5.22 1.94
CA ILE A 95 -16.16 3.85 1.41
C ILE A 95 -17.58 3.35 1.14
N ALA A 96 -18.56 3.66 2.00
CA ALA A 96 -19.97 3.29 1.81
C ALA A 96 -20.54 3.79 0.48
N GLU A 97 -20.16 5.00 0.05
CA GLU A 97 -20.55 5.55 -1.27
C GLU A 97 -19.84 4.87 -2.45
N CYS A 98 -18.75 4.13 -2.18
CA CYS A 98 -17.90 3.49 -3.19
C CYS A 98 -18.12 1.98 -3.32
N VAL A 99 -19.02 1.37 -2.53
CA VAL A 99 -19.26 -0.08 -2.54
C VAL A 99 -20.74 -0.40 -2.74
N ASP A 100 -21.03 -1.48 -3.46
CA ASP A 100 -22.41 -1.90 -3.76
C ASP A 100 -23.05 -2.74 -2.62
N ARG A 101 -22.33 -2.97 -1.52
CA ARG A 101 -22.76 -3.82 -0.39
C ARG A 101 -22.57 -3.08 0.94
N PRO A 102 -23.39 -3.38 1.97
CA PRO A 102 -23.18 -2.79 3.30
C PRO A 102 -21.76 -3.04 3.82
N LEU A 103 -21.13 -2.04 4.45
CA LEU A 103 -19.74 -2.15 4.93
C LEU A 103 -19.48 -3.32 5.87
N ARG A 104 -20.50 -3.79 6.58
CA ARG A 104 -20.40 -4.97 7.48
C ARG A 104 -20.33 -6.30 6.73
N GLU A 105 -20.51 -6.28 5.41
CA GLU A 105 -20.52 -7.45 4.53
C GLU A 105 -19.36 -7.42 3.51
N VAL A 106 -18.43 -6.47 3.67
CA VAL A 106 -17.21 -6.32 2.87
C VAL A 106 -16.02 -6.93 3.63
#